data_AF-A3D9R2-F1
#
_entry.id   AF-A3D9R2-F1
#
_cell.length_a   1.000
_cell.length_b   1.000
_cell.length_c   1.000
_cell.angle_alpha   90.00
_cell.angle_beta   90.00
_cell.angle_gamma   90.00
#
_symmetry.space_group_name_H-M   'P 1'
#
loop_
_entity.id
_entity.type
_entity.pdbx_description
1 polymer ?
#
loop_
_entity_poly.entity_id
_entity_poly.type
_entity_poly.pdbx_seq_one_letter_code
_entity_poly.pdbx_strand_id
1 'polypeptide(L)'
;MKTLTFFLSVTLLAGCSMRDTVNIDEMTTTQAYDLSDKDGDGVIEARERCNDTAQGAGTDNYGCGKIKAINERKEINILFPNDSAYIAPEYYPQIEEVAIFLRQYPTTKVTIEGHTSRTGTDERNAVLSQDRANAVTAVLAERFSIDRSRLTAIGYGSSRPVVLEQTPDAEIRNRRVVAEVTGDDTATDMKWTIYSVDDNTQ
;
A
#
# COMPACT_ATOMS: atom_id res chain seq x y z
N MET A 1 76.95 -5.27 -76.65
CA MET A 1 76.77 -3.96 -75.99
C MET A 1 75.32 -3.85 -75.55
N LYS A 2 75.08 -3.56 -74.26
CA LYS A 2 73.95 -2.83 -73.62
C LYS A 2 72.63 -2.78 -74.43
N THR A 3 71.46 -3.19 -73.94
CA THR A 3 70.79 -2.66 -72.73
C THR A 3 69.70 -3.58 -72.16
N LEU A 4 69.73 -3.68 -70.84
CA LEU A 4 68.66 -3.89 -69.86
C LEU A 4 67.25 -3.47 -70.30
N THR A 5 66.27 -4.38 -70.22
CA THR A 5 64.85 -4.04 -69.96
C THR A 5 64.23 -5.11 -69.06
N PHE A 6 63.83 -4.65 -67.88
CA PHE A 6 63.30 -5.42 -66.77
C PHE A 6 61.82 -5.72 -67.04
N PHE A 7 61.47 -6.96 -67.40
CA PHE A 7 60.07 -7.37 -67.49
C PHE A 7 59.52 -7.55 -66.07
N LEU A 8 58.93 -6.49 -65.53
CA LEU A 8 58.18 -6.49 -64.29
C LEU A 8 56.91 -7.34 -64.49
N SER A 9 56.96 -8.61 -64.10
CA SER A 9 55.79 -9.48 -64.05
C SER A 9 54.85 -9.01 -62.94
N VAL A 10 53.94 -8.10 -63.28
CA VAL A 10 52.80 -7.75 -62.42
C VAL A 10 51.80 -8.90 -62.50
N THR A 11 51.99 -9.90 -61.64
CA THR A 11 50.96 -10.91 -61.34
C THR A 11 49.85 -10.21 -60.57
N LEU A 12 48.82 -9.75 -61.28
CA LEU A 12 47.54 -9.37 -60.71
C LEU A 12 46.91 -10.61 -60.06
N LEU A 13 47.19 -10.81 -58.77
CA LEU A 13 46.38 -11.66 -57.90
C LEU A 13 45.01 -10.98 -57.76
N ALA A 14 44.14 -11.18 -58.74
CA ALA A 14 42.71 -10.94 -58.57
C ALA A 14 42.17 -12.02 -57.62
N GLY A 15 42.36 -11.81 -56.32
CA GLY A 15 41.66 -12.60 -55.31
C GLY A 15 40.18 -12.27 -55.41
N CYS A 16 39.37 -13.21 -55.91
CA CYS A 16 37.93 -13.14 -55.76
C CYS A 16 37.60 -13.22 -54.26
N SER A 17 37.47 -12.07 -53.60
CA SER A 17 36.77 -11.98 -52.33
C SER A 17 35.31 -12.34 -52.62
N MET A 18 34.91 -13.58 -52.32
CA MET A 18 33.50 -13.95 -52.30
C MET A 18 32.83 -13.10 -51.22
N ARG A 19 32.19 -12.01 -51.65
CA ARG A 19 31.25 -11.25 -50.82
C ARG A 19 29.89 -11.90 -51.01
N ASP A 20 29.68 -13.05 -50.40
CA ASP A 20 28.33 -13.54 -50.16
C ASP A 20 27.72 -12.64 -49.08
N THR A 21 27.28 -11.45 -49.48
CA THR A 21 26.38 -10.64 -48.67
C THR A 21 25.02 -11.30 -48.77
N VAL A 22 24.66 -12.10 -47.77
CA VAL A 22 23.29 -12.57 -47.60
C VAL A 22 22.41 -11.33 -47.47
N ASN A 23 21.54 -11.12 -48.45
CA ASN A 23 20.56 -10.04 -48.41
C ASN A 23 19.49 -10.41 -47.38
N ILE A 24 19.55 -9.82 -46.20
CA ILE A 24 18.62 -10.12 -45.10
C ILE A 24 17.22 -9.55 -45.38
N ASP A 25 17.06 -8.63 -46.35
CA ASP A 25 15.75 -8.07 -46.73
C ASP A 25 14.78 -9.12 -47.30
N GLU A 26 15.29 -10.26 -47.79
CA GLU A 26 14.44 -11.31 -48.39
C GLU A 26 14.00 -12.39 -47.39
N MET A 27 14.52 -12.39 -46.16
CA MET A 27 14.05 -13.26 -45.08
C MET A 27 12.99 -12.53 -44.25
N THR A 28 11.83 -12.28 -44.86
CA THR A 28 10.71 -11.71 -44.12
C THR A 28 10.09 -12.78 -43.23
N THR A 29 10.43 -12.77 -41.95
CA THR A 29 9.79 -13.64 -40.96
C THR A 29 8.39 -13.10 -40.68
N THR A 30 7.37 -13.94 -40.83
CA THR A 30 6.00 -13.55 -40.47
C THR A 30 5.87 -13.50 -38.96
N GLN A 31 5.48 -12.35 -38.41
CA GLN A 31 5.17 -12.20 -37.00
C GLN A 31 4.01 -13.13 -36.63
N ALA A 32 4.29 -14.17 -35.85
CA ALA A 32 3.31 -15.20 -35.47
C ALA A 32 2.45 -14.81 -34.26
N TYR A 33 2.91 -13.85 -33.45
CA TYR A 33 2.29 -13.48 -32.17
C TYR A 33 1.97 -11.99 -32.12
N ASP A 34 0.95 -11.62 -31.36
CA ASP A 34 0.58 -10.22 -31.12
C ASP A 34 1.61 -9.57 -30.19
N LEU A 35 2.31 -8.55 -30.69
CA LEU A 35 3.33 -7.80 -29.95
C LEU A 35 2.80 -6.46 -29.41
N SER A 36 1.49 -6.21 -29.52
CA SER A 36 0.86 -5.06 -28.87
C SER A 36 0.88 -5.22 -27.35
N ASP A 37 0.81 -4.10 -26.64
CA ASP A 37 0.71 -4.00 -25.18
C ASP A 37 -0.51 -3.10 -24.93
N LYS A 38 -1.63 -3.70 -24.54
CA LYS A 38 -2.93 -3.01 -24.53
C LYS A 38 -3.16 -2.21 -23.25
N ASP A 39 -2.70 -2.71 -22.11
CA ASP A 39 -2.82 -2.04 -20.81
C ASP A 39 -1.60 -1.19 -20.46
N GLY A 40 -0.51 -1.30 -21.24
CA GLY A 40 0.65 -0.43 -21.18
C GLY A 40 1.52 -0.69 -19.96
N ASP A 41 1.50 -1.92 -19.43
CA ASP A 41 2.24 -2.32 -18.24
C ASP A 41 3.69 -2.76 -18.56
N GLY A 42 4.04 -2.87 -19.84
CA GLY A 42 5.33 -3.29 -20.35
C GLY A 42 5.42 -4.77 -20.76
N VAL A 43 4.32 -5.52 -20.73
CA VAL A 43 4.21 -6.90 -21.21
C VAL A 43 3.32 -6.96 -22.45
N ILE A 44 3.81 -7.65 -23.48
CA ILE A 44 3.09 -7.79 -24.74
C ILE A 44 2.02 -8.88 -24.65
N GLU A 45 0.95 -8.75 -25.43
CA GLU A 45 -0.18 -9.68 -25.53
C GLU A 45 0.26 -11.14 -25.76
N ALA A 46 1.36 -11.37 -26.49
CA ALA A 46 1.94 -12.71 -26.68
C ALA A 46 2.32 -13.44 -25.36
N ARG A 47 2.54 -12.69 -24.28
CA ARG A 47 2.95 -13.19 -22.96
C ARG A 47 1.95 -12.86 -21.86
N GLU A 48 0.94 -12.05 -22.18
CA GLU A 48 -0.01 -11.50 -21.23
C GLU A 48 -0.93 -12.57 -20.65
N ARG A 49 -1.17 -12.49 -19.34
CA ARG A 49 -2.13 -13.35 -18.63
C ARG A 49 -3.14 -12.55 -17.81
N CYS A 50 -2.89 -11.26 -17.62
CA CYS A 50 -3.58 -10.33 -16.75
C CYS A 50 -3.86 -9.02 -17.52
N ASN A 51 -4.88 -9.02 -18.38
CA ASN A 51 -5.17 -7.96 -19.37
C ASN A 51 -5.48 -6.54 -18.84
N ASP A 52 -5.53 -6.33 -17.53
CA ASP A 52 -5.93 -5.06 -16.90
C ASP A 52 -5.05 -4.78 -15.68
N THR A 53 -3.73 -4.92 -15.84
CA THR A 53 -2.82 -4.65 -14.74
C THR A 53 -2.69 -3.16 -14.49
N ALA A 54 -2.75 -2.77 -13.22
CA ALA A 54 -2.70 -1.36 -12.84
C ALA A 54 -1.38 -0.72 -13.34
N GLN A 55 -1.51 0.38 -14.08
CA GLN A 55 -0.36 1.05 -14.68
C GLN A 55 0.66 1.47 -13.62
N GLY A 56 1.91 1.03 -13.78
CA GLY A 56 2.99 1.28 -12.82
C GLY A 56 3.10 0.25 -11.69
N ALA A 57 2.26 -0.79 -11.67
CA ALA A 57 2.43 -1.94 -10.80
C ALA A 57 3.79 -2.62 -11.02
N GLY A 58 4.33 -3.23 -9.97
CA GLY A 58 5.39 -4.22 -10.09
C GLY A 58 4.81 -5.50 -10.68
N THR A 59 5.04 -5.71 -11.99
CA THR A 59 4.53 -6.86 -12.73
C THR A 59 5.56 -7.99 -12.81
N ASP A 60 5.08 -9.22 -12.97
CA ASP A 60 5.92 -10.37 -13.26
C ASP A 60 6.17 -10.55 -14.77
N ASN A 61 6.74 -11.69 -15.17
CA ASN A 61 7.03 -11.98 -16.57
C ASN A 61 5.79 -12.25 -17.44
N TYR A 62 4.59 -12.23 -16.86
CA TYR A 62 3.32 -12.54 -17.50
C TYR A 62 2.31 -11.40 -17.38
N GLY A 63 2.77 -10.19 -17.04
CA GLY A 63 1.93 -9.01 -16.92
C GLY A 63 1.09 -9.00 -15.65
N CYS A 64 1.27 -9.95 -14.73
CA CYS A 64 0.45 -10.00 -13.53
C CYS A 64 1.07 -9.15 -12.41
N GLY A 65 0.33 -8.13 -11.97
CA GLY A 65 0.72 -7.26 -10.87
C GLY A 65 0.84 -8.00 -9.54
N LYS A 66 1.85 -7.63 -8.74
CA LYS A 66 1.99 -8.12 -7.37
C LYS A 66 1.04 -7.40 -6.42
N ILE A 67 0.69 -8.10 -5.35
CA ILE A 67 -0.19 -7.60 -4.31
C ILE A 67 0.58 -7.58 -2.99
N LYS A 68 0.52 -6.45 -2.29
CA LYS A 68 1.11 -6.27 -0.95
C LYS A 68 0.01 -6.37 0.10
N ALA A 69 0.20 -7.24 1.09
CA ALA A 69 -0.65 -7.27 2.27
C ALA A 69 -0.43 -6.00 3.11
N ILE A 70 -1.52 -5.30 3.40
CA ILE A 70 -1.55 -4.11 4.26
C ILE A 70 -2.02 -4.59 5.62
N ASN A 71 -1.06 -5.03 6.44
CA ASN A 71 -1.28 -5.29 7.87
C ASN A 71 -0.84 -4.05 8.65
N GLU A 72 -1.56 -2.96 8.48
CA GLU A 72 -1.25 -1.72 9.18
C GLU A 72 -2.01 -1.65 10.50
N ARG A 73 -1.25 -1.36 11.55
CA ARG A 73 -1.77 -1.09 12.89
C ARG A 73 -1.64 0.40 13.15
N LYS A 74 -2.77 1.10 13.17
CA LYS A 74 -2.80 2.52 13.56
C LYS A 74 -3.45 2.66 14.92
N GLU A 75 -2.78 3.36 15.83
CA GLU A 75 -3.31 3.74 17.13
C GLU A 75 -3.63 5.24 17.14
N ILE A 76 -4.84 5.60 17.57
CA ILE A 76 -5.15 6.97 18.00
C ILE A 76 -5.53 6.95 19.47
N ASN A 77 -5.20 8.02 20.18
CA ASN A 77 -5.45 8.13 21.61
C ASN A 77 -6.34 9.35 21.89
N ILE A 78 -7.61 9.10 22.16
CA ILE A 78 -8.61 10.14 22.44
C ILE A 78 -8.84 10.18 23.96
N LEU A 79 -8.58 11.33 24.59
CA LEU A 79 -8.81 11.50 26.03
C LEU A 79 -10.22 12.02 26.30
N PHE A 80 -10.79 11.56 27.41
CA PHE A 80 -12.15 11.93 27.82
C PHE A 80 -12.17 12.65 29.17
N PRO A 81 -13.09 13.62 29.33
CA PRO A 81 -13.41 14.16 30.64
C PRO A 81 -13.91 13.06 31.60
N ASN A 82 -13.84 13.35 32.90
CA ASN A 82 -14.34 12.42 33.90
C ASN A 82 -15.84 12.14 33.69
N ASP A 83 -16.24 10.87 33.85
CA ASP A 83 -17.62 10.40 33.74
C ASP A 83 -18.36 10.85 32.46
N SER A 84 -17.62 11.02 31.36
CA SER A 84 -18.15 11.54 30.10
C SER A 84 -17.68 10.71 28.90
N ALA A 85 -18.55 10.61 27.90
CA ALA A 85 -18.30 10.08 26.56
C ALA A 85 -18.25 11.19 25.50
N TYR A 86 -18.19 12.46 25.91
CA TYR A 86 -18.05 13.59 25.00
C TYR A 86 -16.66 13.61 24.34
N ILE A 87 -16.64 13.67 23.01
CA ILE A 87 -15.43 13.81 22.21
C ILE A 87 -15.17 15.30 21.99
N ALA A 88 -14.03 15.76 22.49
CA ALA A 88 -13.65 17.16 22.35
C ALA A 88 -13.27 17.50 20.89
N PRO A 89 -13.57 18.73 20.40
CA PRO A 89 -13.38 19.07 18.99
C PRO A 89 -11.95 18.88 18.45
N GLU A 90 -10.95 19.01 19.32
CA GLU A 90 -9.54 18.80 18.97
C GLU A 90 -9.21 17.38 18.49
N TYR A 91 -10.05 16.38 18.80
CA TYR A 91 -9.82 14.98 18.41
C TYR A 91 -10.45 14.60 17.07
N TYR A 92 -11.33 15.41 16.49
CA TYR A 92 -11.94 15.08 15.19
C TYR A 92 -10.92 14.91 14.06
N PRO A 93 -9.83 15.69 13.96
CA PRO A 93 -8.81 15.46 12.92
C PRO A 93 -8.17 14.07 13.02
N GLN A 94 -7.92 13.56 14.23
CA GLN A 94 -7.37 12.20 14.40
C GLN A 94 -8.37 11.12 14.00
N ILE A 95 -9.67 11.33 14.27
CA ILE A 95 -10.74 10.42 13.82
C ILE A 95 -10.87 10.49 12.29
N GLU A 96 -10.69 11.66 11.68
CA GLU A 96 -10.70 11.84 10.24
C GLU A 96 -9.57 11.07 9.55
N GLU A 97 -8.37 11.02 10.14
CA GLU A 97 -7.27 10.20 9.61
C GLU A 97 -7.63 8.72 9.52
N VAL A 98 -8.33 8.19 10.53
CA VAL A 98 -8.84 6.80 10.49
C VAL A 98 -9.88 6.64 9.38
N ALA A 99 -10.76 7.63 9.19
CA ALA A 99 -11.75 7.59 8.11
C ALA A 99 -11.11 7.68 6.71
N ILE A 100 -10.06 8.48 6.54
CA ILE A 100 -9.28 8.55 5.29
C ILE A 100 -8.67 7.17 4.99
N PHE A 101 -8.04 6.56 6.00
CA PHE A 101 -7.45 5.23 5.88
C PHE A 101 -8.50 4.16 5.51
N LEU A 102 -9.66 4.15 6.17
CA LEU A 102 -10.75 3.21 5.85
C LEU A 102 -11.36 3.44 4.46
N ARG A 103 -11.28 4.66 3.90
CA ARG A 103 -11.70 4.92 2.51
C ARG A 103 -10.68 4.45 1.49
N GLN A 104 -9.40 4.56 1.80
CA GLN A 104 -8.32 4.06 0.96
C GLN A 104 -8.32 2.53 0.88
N TYR A 105 -8.66 1.88 1.99
CA TYR A 105 -8.65 0.42 2.12
C TYR A 105 -10.06 -0.10 2.43
N PRO A 106 -10.88 -0.40 1.41
CA PRO A 106 -12.29 -0.71 1.59
C PRO A 106 -12.57 -2.04 2.32
N THR A 107 -11.62 -2.98 2.38
CA THR A 107 -11.81 -4.26 3.11
C THR A 107 -11.37 -4.19 4.56
N THR A 108 -10.59 -3.15 4.94
CA THR A 108 -10.09 -2.96 6.30
C THR A 108 -11.23 -2.77 7.30
N LYS A 109 -11.07 -3.36 8.50
CA LYS A 109 -11.94 -3.15 9.66
C LYS A 109 -11.20 -2.38 10.75
N VAL A 110 -11.95 -1.78 11.67
CA VAL A 110 -11.36 -1.10 12.83
C VAL A 110 -12.04 -1.57 14.11
N THR A 111 -11.24 -1.77 15.14
CA THR A 111 -11.71 -2.03 16.50
C THR A 111 -11.42 -0.81 17.36
N ILE A 112 -12.46 -0.23 17.93
CA ILE A 112 -12.38 0.90 18.84
C ILE A 112 -12.48 0.36 20.27
N GLU A 113 -11.38 0.47 21.02
CA GLU A 113 -11.26 0.02 22.40
C GLU A 113 -11.47 1.20 23.36
N GLY A 114 -12.51 1.11 24.20
CA GLY A 114 -12.77 2.07 25.26
C GLY A 114 -12.15 1.65 26.59
N HIS A 115 -11.55 2.60 27.31
CA HIS A 115 -11.00 2.39 28.64
C HIS A 115 -11.47 3.48 29.62
N THR A 116 -11.50 3.10 30.90
CA THR A 116 -11.73 4.02 32.01
C THR A 116 -10.57 3.99 32.99
N SER A 117 -10.56 4.94 33.90
CA SER A 117 -9.68 4.89 35.06
C SER A 117 -10.24 3.95 36.14
N ARG A 118 -9.49 3.69 37.20
CA ARG A 118 -9.87 2.69 38.22
C ARG A 118 -10.88 3.23 39.23
N THR A 119 -11.12 4.53 39.23
CA THR A 119 -12.09 5.17 40.11
C THR A 119 -13.53 4.76 39.73
N GLY A 120 -14.35 4.41 40.72
CA GLY A 120 -15.75 4.00 40.53
C GLY A 120 -15.96 2.48 40.54
N THR A 121 -17.21 2.06 40.34
CA THR A 121 -17.61 0.65 40.27
C THR A 121 -17.27 0.05 38.90
N ASP A 122 -16.89 -1.24 38.86
CA ASP A 122 -16.56 -1.93 37.61
C ASP A 122 -17.73 -1.94 36.62
N GLU A 123 -18.97 -2.07 37.08
CA GLU A 123 -20.17 -2.05 36.24
C GLU A 123 -20.32 -0.71 35.52
N ARG A 124 -20.15 0.40 36.26
CA ARG A 124 -20.22 1.75 35.68
C ARG A 124 -19.07 2.00 34.70
N ASN A 125 -17.87 1.52 35.03
CA ASN A 125 -16.69 1.65 34.18
C ASN A 125 -16.84 0.85 32.88
N ALA A 126 -17.43 -0.35 32.94
CA ALA A 126 -17.74 -1.14 31.76
C ALA A 126 -18.70 -0.38 30.81
N VAL A 127 -19.81 0.14 31.34
CA VAL A 127 -20.77 0.93 30.55
C VAL A 127 -20.11 2.18 29.95
N LEU A 128 -19.40 2.97 30.77
CA LEU A 128 -18.75 4.21 30.32
C LEU A 128 -17.69 3.96 29.24
N SER A 129 -16.91 2.88 29.36
CA SER A 129 -15.95 2.51 28.32
C SER A 129 -16.62 2.16 27.00
N GLN A 130 -17.74 1.43 27.04
CA GLN A 130 -18.49 1.06 25.84
C GLN A 130 -19.12 2.30 25.20
N ASP A 131 -19.69 3.20 25.99
CA ASP A 131 -20.28 4.46 25.51
C ASP A 131 -19.24 5.33 24.79
N ARG A 132 -18.01 5.39 25.30
CA ARG A 132 -16.90 6.10 24.66
C ARG A 132 -16.51 5.48 23.32
N ALA A 133 -16.38 4.16 23.24
CA ALA A 133 -16.10 3.47 21.99
C ALA A 133 -17.25 3.65 20.97
N ASN A 134 -18.50 3.61 21.44
CA ASN A 134 -19.69 3.89 20.64
C ASN A 134 -19.70 5.34 20.12
N ALA A 135 -19.28 6.31 20.92
CA ALA A 135 -19.20 7.71 20.48
C ALA A 135 -18.24 7.89 19.30
N VAL A 136 -17.06 7.25 19.35
CA VAL A 136 -16.07 7.34 18.27
C VAL A 136 -16.56 6.63 17.01
N THR A 137 -17.16 5.43 17.13
CA THR A 137 -17.75 4.73 15.98
C THR A 137 -18.94 5.50 15.38
N ALA A 138 -19.75 6.17 16.20
CA ALA A 138 -20.82 7.03 15.72
C ALA A 138 -20.27 8.21 14.90
N VAL A 139 -19.19 8.86 15.35
CA VAL A 139 -18.53 9.92 14.56
C VAL A 139 -18.02 9.38 13.22
N LEU A 140 -17.35 8.22 13.20
CA LEU A 140 -16.88 7.58 11.96
C LEU A 140 -18.03 7.27 11.00
N ALA A 141 -19.14 6.73 11.50
CA ALA A 141 -20.29 6.37 10.68
C ALA A 141 -21.07 7.60 10.19
N GLU A 142 -21.41 8.53 11.09
CA GLU A 142 -22.35 9.61 10.81
C GLU A 142 -21.69 10.81 10.16
N ARG A 143 -20.47 11.16 10.59
CA ARG A 143 -19.76 12.33 10.05
C ARG A 143 -18.92 11.98 8.83
N PHE A 144 -18.31 10.80 8.82
CA PHE A 144 -17.39 10.38 7.76
C PHE A 144 -17.94 9.29 6.84
N SER A 145 -19.22 8.90 7.03
CA SER A 145 -19.93 7.94 6.16
C SER A 145 -19.23 6.58 6.05
N ILE A 146 -18.56 6.13 7.10
CA ILE A 146 -17.97 4.79 7.15
C ILE A 146 -19.05 3.76 7.47
N ASP A 147 -19.07 2.66 6.70
CA ASP A 147 -20.03 1.58 6.91
C ASP A 147 -19.88 0.96 8.32
N ARG A 148 -21.00 0.88 9.06
CA ARG A 148 -21.01 0.35 10.44
C ARG A 148 -20.55 -1.10 10.53
N SER A 149 -20.70 -1.92 9.48
CA SER A 149 -20.21 -3.31 9.45
C SER A 149 -18.68 -3.42 9.52
N ARG A 150 -17.96 -2.32 9.26
CA ARG A 150 -16.51 -2.23 9.34
C ARG A 150 -16.01 -1.72 10.69
N LEU A 151 -16.91 -1.29 11.56
CA LEU A 151 -16.61 -0.66 12.85
C LEU A 151 -17.00 -1.62 13.99
N THR A 152 -16.06 -1.96 14.85
CA THR A 152 -16.33 -2.71 16.09
C THR A 152 -16.00 -1.83 17.29
N ALA A 153 -16.88 -1.79 18.30
CA ALA A 153 -16.66 -1.02 19.53
C ALA A 153 -16.62 -1.98 20.73
N ILE A 154 -15.54 -1.95 21.52
CA ILE A 154 -15.34 -2.82 22.69
C ILE A 154 -14.97 -1.97 23.90
N GLY A 155 -15.79 -1.99 24.95
CA GLY A 155 -15.48 -1.40 26.24
C GLY A 155 -14.78 -2.38 27.18
N TYR A 156 -13.56 -2.06 27.63
CA TYR A 156 -12.82 -2.87 28.61
C TYR A 156 -12.94 -2.38 30.05
N GLY A 157 -13.63 -1.26 30.29
CA GLY A 157 -13.67 -0.60 31.59
C GLY A 157 -12.27 -0.28 32.11
N SER A 158 -12.05 -0.55 33.40
CA SER A 158 -10.79 -0.31 34.12
C SER A 158 -9.80 -1.47 34.03
N SER A 159 -10.14 -2.55 33.30
CA SER A 159 -9.39 -3.81 33.30
C SER A 159 -8.03 -3.77 32.58
N ARG A 160 -7.82 -2.80 31.69
CA ARG A 160 -6.59 -2.62 30.89
C ARG A 160 -5.96 -1.22 31.08
N PRO A 161 -5.44 -0.90 32.29
CA PRO A 161 -4.78 0.37 32.54
C PRO A 161 -3.45 0.46 31.77
N VAL A 162 -3.14 1.64 31.21
CA VAL A 162 -1.82 1.91 30.63
C VAL A 162 -0.83 2.32 31.71
N VAL A 163 -1.30 3.00 32.74
CA VAL A 163 -0.49 3.36 33.90
C VAL A 163 -1.07 2.73 35.16
N LEU A 164 -0.25 1.95 35.86
CA LEU A 164 -0.64 1.22 37.08
C LEU A 164 -0.66 2.09 38.33
N GLU A 165 0.05 3.22 38.30
CA GLU A 165 0.10 4.19 39.40
C GLU A 165 -1.28 4.80 39.66
N GLN A 166 -1.53 5.16 40.92
CA GLN A 166 -2.79 5.77 41.35
C GLN A 166 -2.59 7.27 41.61
N THR A 167 -2.10 7.98 40.59
CA THR A 167 -1.94 9.43 40.61
C THR A 167 -3.04 10.10 39.78
N PRO A 168 -3.42 11.36 40.06
CA PRO A 168 -4.39 12.09 39.24
C PRO A 168 -4.03 12.07 37.75
N ASP A 169 -2.74 12.23 37.41
CA ASP A 169 -2.24 12.20 36.03
C ASP A 169 -2.38 10.81 35.40
N ALA A 170 -2.10 9.73 36.15
CA ALA A 170 -2.30 8.36 35.67
C ALA A 170 -3.78 8.09 35.35
N GLU A 171 -4.70 8.59 36.18
CA GLU A 171 -6.14 8.48 35.93
C GLU A 171 -6.53 9.19 34.63
N ILE A 172 -5.95 10.35 34.29
CA ILE A 172 -6.20 11.02 33.00
C ILE A 172 -5.76 10.13 31.84
N ARG A 173 -4.54 9.59 31.90
CA ARG A 173 -3.99 8.71 30.85
C ARG A 173 -4.77 7.40 30.70
N ASN A 174 -5.40 6.92 31.76
CA ASN A 174 -6.24 5.73 31.73
C ASN A 174 -7.65 6.01 31.17
N ARG A 175 -8.15 7.26 31.20
CA ARG A 175 -9.41 7.69 30.54
C ARG A 175 -9.18 7.95 29.06
N ARG A 176 -9.01 6.87 28.30
CA ARG A 176 -8.75 6.95 26.85
C ARG A 176 -9.65 6.03 26.04
N VAL A 177 -9.82 6.37 24.77
CA VAL A 177 -10.19 5.42 23.72
C VAL A 177 -8.97 5.21 22.84
N VAL A 178 -8.66 3.95 22.56
CA VAL A 178 -7.67 3.54 21.58
C VAL A 178 -8.45 3.02 20.37
N ALA A 179 -8.33 3.67 19.21
CA ALA A 179 -8.73 3.00 17.98
C ALA A 179 -7.55 2.15 17.54
N GLU A 180 -7.76 0.84 17.47
CA GLU A 180 -6.85 -0.09 16.80
C GLU A 180 -7.43 -0.41 15.43
N VAL A 181 -6.84 0.18 14.39
CA VAL A 181 -7.17 -0.16 13.02
C VAL A 181 -6.39 -1.41 12.65
N THR A 182 -7.09 -2.47 12.26
CA THR A 182 -6.49 -3.71 11.75
C THR A 182 -7.05 -3.98 10.36
N GLY A 183 -6.25 -3.65 9.36
CA GLY A 183 -6.53 -4.02 7.98
C GLY A 183 -6.01 -5.41 7.67
N ASP A 184 -6.89 -6.27 7.16
CA ASP A 184 -6.50 -7.35 6.25
C ASP A 184 -6.91 -6.89 4.85
N ASP A 185 -6.23 -5.86 4.34
CA ASP A 185 -6.45 -5.36 2.97
C ASP A 185 -5.19 -5.62 2.15
N THR A 186 -5.35 -5.53 0.85
CA THR A 186 -4.31 -5.80 -0.11
C THR A 186 -4.26 -4.67 -1.12
N ALA A 187 -3.09 -4.03 -1.24
CA ALA A 187 -2.86 -3.01 -2.24
C ALA A 187 -2.06 -3.58 -3.41
N THR A 188 -2.24 -3.02 -4.60
CA THR A 188 -1.31 -3.26 -5.71
C THR A 188 0.09 -2.81 -5.28
N ASP A 189 1.06 -3.70 -5.44
CA ASP A 189 2.46 -3.40 -5.17
C ASP A 189 3.02 -2.57 -6.33
N MET A 190 3.09 -1.26 -6.14
CA MET A 190 3.57 -0.32 -7.17
C MET A 190 5.08 -0.40 -7.33
N LYS A 191 5.58 -0.26 -8.56
CA LYS A 191 7.01 -0.24 -8.84
C LYS A 191 7.67 0.95 -8.14
N TRP A 192 8.74 0.68 -7.40
CA TRP A 192 9.56 1.73 -6.78
C TRP A 192 10.15 2.67 -7.84
N THR A 193 10.14 3.98 -7.57
CA THR A 193 10.75 5.02 -8.42
C THR A 193 11.54 6.00 -7.56
N ILE A 194 12.35 6.88 -8.16
CA ILE A 194 13.02 7.94 -7.39
C ILE A 194 12.05 8.93 -6.72
N TYR A 195 10.77 8.89 -7.10
CA TYR A 195 9.69 9.69 -6.51
C TYR A 195 8.82 8.91 -5.51
N SER A 196 9.00 7.57 -5.37
CA SER A 196 8.28 6.84 -4.33
C SER A 196 8.86 7.23 -2.98
N VAL A 197 8.02 7.80 -2.14
CA VAL A 197 8.36 8.14 -0.76
C VAL A 197 8.23 6.87 0.06
N ASP A 198 9.26 6.53 0.83
CA ASP A 198 9.13 5.51 1.86
C ASP A 198 8.20 6.06 2.94
N ASP A 199 6.97 5.53 3.03
CA ASP A 199 6.07 5.79 4.16
C ASP A 199 6.66 5.09 5.41
N ASN A 200 7.63 5.74 6.04
CA ASN A 200 8.24 5.34 7.30
C ASN A 200 7.33 5.70 8.50
N THR A 201 6.03 5.48 8.40
CA THR A 201 5.15 5.49 9.57
C THR A 201 5.30 4.15 10.29
N GLN A 202 6.30 4.09 11.19
CA GLN A 202 6.37 3.11 12.27
C GLN A 202 5.54 3.58 13.47
#